data_AF-A0A1H1SQ14-F1
#
_entry.id   AF-A0A1H1SQ14-F1
#
_cell.length_a   1.000
_cell.length_b   1.000
_cell.length_c   1.000
_cell.angle_alpha   90.00
_cell.angle_beta   90.00
_cell.angle_gamma   90.00
#
_symmetry.space_group_name_H-M   'P 1'
#
loop_
_entity.id
_entity.type
_entity.pdbx_description
1 polymer ?
#
loop_
_entity_poly.entity_id
_entity_poly.type
_entity_poly.pdbx_seq_one_letter_code
_entity_poly.pdbx_strand_id
1 'polypeptide(L)'
;MYMLRCVDGTLYTGSTWGLDGRLVQHQSGSGAKYTARRLPVRLVYYEEFDSIAAAFAREHTVQGWLRRRKDALIAGGPGMRVREDGVHEPARWAAEG
;
A
#
# COMPACT_ATOMS: atom_id res chain seq x y z
N MET A 1 2.83 -2.15 -6.96
CA MET A 1 3.23 -1.28 -5.83
C MET A 1 2.14 -1.37 -4.77
N TYR A 2 2.47 -1.34 -3.48
CA TYR A 2 1.50 -1.39 -2.37
C TYR A 2 1.88 -0.40 -1.27
N MET A 3 0.87 -0.03 -0.46
CA MET A 3 1.06 0.71 0.78
C MET A 3 0.47 -0.03 1.97
N LEU A 4 1.24 -0.10 3.05
CA LEU A 4 0.82 -0.66 4.32
C LEU A 4 0.69 0.44 5.36
N ARG A 5 -0.36 0.36 6.19
CA ARG A 5 -0.48 1.15 7.41
C ARG A 5 0.03 0.35 8.60
N CYS A 6 1.02 0.90 9.29
CA CYS A 6 1.59 0.35 10.51
C CYS A 6 0.72 0.70 11.74
N VAL A 7 0.94 -0.01 12.85
CA VAL A 7 0.24 0.25 14.12
C VAL A 7 0.43 1.68 14.66
N ASP A 8 1.58 2.30 14.38
CA ASP A 8 1.90 3.69 14.74
C ASP A 8 1.27 4.73 13.77
N GLY A 9 0.43 4.27 12.84
CA GLY A 9 -0.22 5.09 11.84
C GLY A 9 0.70 5.51 10.68
N THR A 10 1.97 5.12 10.66
CA THR A 10 2.87 5.41 9.53
C THR A 10 2.49 4.61 8.28
N LEU A 11 2.88 5.14 7.11
CA LEU A 11 2.65 4.48 5.82
C LEU A 11 3.98 3.97 5.26
N TYR A 12 4.06 2.66 5.05
CA TYR A 12 5.12 2.00 4.31
C TYR A 12 4.72 1.87 2.84
N THR A 13 5.68 2.03 1.93
CA THR A 13 5.48 1.88 0.47
C THR A 13 6.49 0.89 -0.07
N GLY A 14 6.04 -0.08 -0.85
CA GLY A 14 6.90 -1.08 -1.48
C GLY A 14 6.35 -1.60 -2.81
N SER A 15 7.12 -2.43 -3.49
CA SER A 15 6.69 -3.20 -4.65
C SER A 15 7.01 -4.69 -4.46
N THR A 16 6.29 -5.54 -5.21
CA THR A 16 6.43 -7.00 -5.17
C THR A 16 5.83 -7.59 -6.44
N TRP A 17 6.25 -8.80 -6.79
CA TRP A 17 5.65 -9.63 -7.84
C TRP A 17 4.43 -10.42 -7.38
N GLY A 18 4.33 -10.69 -6.08
CA GLY A 18 3.22 -11.42 -5.47
C GLY A 18 2.77 -10.70 -4.22
N LEU A 19 1.58 -10.09 -4.27
CA LEU A 19 1.08 -9.28 -3.17
C LEU A 19 0.75 -10.14 -1.95
N ASP A 20 -0.01 -11.21 -2.12
CA ASP A 20 -0.47 -12.07 -1.01
C ASP A 20 0.70 -12.68 -0.23
N GLY A 21 1.65 -13.30 -0.93
CA GLY A 21 2.85 -13.85 -0.31
C GLY A 21 3.66 -12.78 0.41
N ARG A 22 3.72 -11.56 -0.12
CA ARG A 22 4.42 -10.45 0.52
C ARG A 22 3.70 -9.95 1.76
N LEU A 23 2.37 -9.91 1.76
CA LEU A 23 1.57 -9.56 2.93
C LEU A 23 1.76 -10.55 4.07
N VAL A 24 1.78 -11.85 3.77
CA VAL A 24 2.07 -12.91 4.76
C VAL A 24 3.44 -12.70 5.40
N GLN A 25 4.48 -12.44 4.60
CA GLN A 25 5.83 -12.16 5.12
C GLN A 25 5.84 -10.93 6.05
N HIS A 26 5.14 -9.86 5.67
CA HIS A 26 5.06 -8.67 6.52
C HIS A 26 4.34 -8.98 7.85
N GLN A 27 3.23 -9.70 7.81
CA GLN A 27 2.46 -10.07 9.00
C GLN A 27 3.23 -11.01 9.94
N SER A 28 4.04 -11.92 9.38
CA SER A 28 4.90 -12.82 10.17
C SER A 28 6.16 -12.16 10.74
N GLY A 29 6.38 -10.87 10.45
CA GLY A 29 7.61 -10.16 10.82
C GLY A 29 8.84 -10.54 9.99
N SER A 30 8.69 -11.42 8.99
CA SER A 30 9.77 -11.84 8.07
C SER A 30 9.94 -10.90 6.86
N GLY A 31 9.10 -9.88 6.74
CA GLY A 31 9.16 -8.84 5.70
C GLY A 31 10.25 -7.79 5.96
N ALA A 32 9.97 -6.54 5.61
CA ALA A 32 10.93 -5.46 5.85
C ALA A 32 11.21 -5.26 7.36
N LYS A 33 12.48 -5.06 7.75
CA LYS A 33 12.87 -4.74 9.14
C LYS A 33 12.06 -3.55 9.70
N TYR A 34 11.71 -2.58 8.85
CA TYR A 34 10.90 -1.43 9.21
C TYR A 34 9.50 -1.82 9.70
N THR A 35 8.81 -2.69 8.96
CA THR A 35 7.44 -3.14 9.28
C THR A 35 7.42 -4.19 10.37
N ALA A 36 8.45 -5.04 10.46
CA ALA A 36 8.55 -6.09 11.48
C ALA A 36 8.53 -5.53 12.91
N ARG A 37 9.03 -4.30 13.11
CA ARG A 37 8.99 -3.58 14.39
C ARG A 37 7.68 -2.81 14.64
N ARG A 38 6.73 -2.84 13.70
CA ARG A 38 5.53 -2.01 13.68
C ARG A 38 4.26 -2.81 13.31
N LEU A 39 4.21 -4.02 13.84
CA LEU A 39 3.07 -4.93 13.66
C LEU A 39 1.91 -4.57 14.61
N PRO A 40 0.67 -4.89 14.22
CA PRO A 40 0.27 -5.40 12.91
C PRO A 40 0.38 -4.33 11.83
N VAL A 41 0.60 -4.77 10.58
CA VAL A 41 0.47 -3.91 9.40
C VAL A 41 -0.76 -4.30 8.61
N ARG A 42 -1.43 -3.31 8.00
CA ARG A 42 -2.63 -3.51 7.18
C ARG A 42 -2.35 -3.05 5.76
N LEU A 43 -2.76 -3.83 4.76
CA LEU A 43 -2.80 -3.33 3.38
C LEU A 43 -3.88 -2.25 3.32
N VAL A 44 -3.55 -1.08 2.74
CA VAL A 44 -4.51 0.01 2.56
C VAL A 44 -4.67 0.41 1.10
N TYR A 45 -3.70 0.07 0.24
CA TYR A 45 -3.74 0.41 -1.18
C TYR A 45 -2.74 -0.40 -1.99
N TYR A 46 -3.05 -0.67 -3.26
CA TYR A 46 -2.09 -1.20 -4.24
C TYR A 46 -2.43 -0.80 -5.68
N GLU A 47 -1.40 -0.77 -6.52
CA GLU A 47 -1.46 -0.60 -7.98
C GLU A 47 -0.75 -1.79 -8.64
N GLU A 48 -1.37 -2.34 -9.68
CA GLU A 48 -0.81 -3.39 -10.55
C GLU A 48 -0.12 -2.76 -11.76
N PHE A 49 0.93 -3.42 -12.25
CA PHE A 49 1.75 -2.94 -13.36
C PHE A 49 2.20 -4.10 -14.23
N ASP A 50 2.31 -3.85 -15.53
CA ASP A 50 2.78 -4.83 -16.51
C ASP A 50 4.29 -5.11 -16.43
N SER A 51 5.04 -4.28 -15.66
CA SER A 51 6.47 -4.47 -15.50
C SER A 51 6.97 -4.05 -14.12
N ILE A 52 8.06 -4.71 -13.71
CA ILE A 52 8.81 -4.35 -12.50
C ILE A 52 9.30 -2.91 -12.56
N ALA A 53 9.81 -2.48 -13.72
CA ALA A 53 10.37 -1.15 -13.90
C ALA A 53 9.32 -0.06 -13.63
N ALA A 54 8.10 -0.26 -14.15
CA ALA A 54 6.98 0.63 -13.86
C ALA A 54 6.60 0.62 -12.37
N ALA A 55 6.54 -0.57 -11.74
CA ALA A 55 6.23 -0.70 -10.32
C ALA A 55 7.27 -0.01 -9.43
N PHE A 56 8.57 -0.14 -9.72
CA PHE A 56 9.65 0.52 -8.99
C PHE A 56 9.68 2.02 -9.21
N ALA A 57 9.49 2.49 -10.45
CA ALA A 57 9.41 3.92 -10.73
C ALA A 57 8.25 4.58 -9.96
N ARG A 58 7.10 3.89 -9.88
CA ARG A 58 5.97 4.33 -9.06
C ARG A 58 6.30 4.32 -7.57
N GLU A 59 6.89 3.24 -7.05
CA GLU A 59 7.30 3.15 -5.65
C GLU A 59 8.22 4.31 -5.28
N HIS A 60 9.27 4.55 -6.05
CA HIS A 60 10.24 5.62 -5.82
C HIS A 60 9.56 7.00 -5.80
N THR A 61 8.65 7.23 -6.75
CA THR A 61 7.86 8.47 -6.81
C THR A 61 7.03 8.67 -5.53
N VAL A 62 6.34 7.62 -5.08
CA VAL A 62 5.44 7.71 -3.92
C VAL A 62 6.19 7.73 -2.59
N GLN A 63 7.35 7.09 -2.48
CA GLN A 63 8.15 7.08 -1.25
C GLN A 63 8.49 8.51 -0.79
N GLY A 64 8.83 9.40 -1.71
CA GLY A 64 9.12 10.81 -1.44
C GLY A 64 7.89 11.70 -1.17
N TRP A 65 6.67 11.17 -1.24
CA TRP A 65 5.47 11.96 -1.01
C TRP A 65 5.22 12.23 0.47
N LEU A 66 4.75 13.45 0.74
CA LEU A 66 4.19 13.81 2.04
C LEU A 66 2.95 13.00 2.35
N ARG A 67 2.67 12.81 3.64
CA ARG A 67 1.55 12.00 4.15
C ARG A 67 0.22 12.34 3.46
N ARG A 68 -0.15 13.62 3.39
CA ARG A 68 -1.39 14.09 2.74
C ARG A 68 -1.57 13.59 1.30
N ARG A 69 -0.47 13.48 0.54
CA ARG A 69 -0.52 13.07 -0.86
C ARG A 69 -0.65 11.55 -0.98
N LYS A 70 -0.08 10.79 -0.05
CA LYS A 70 -0.30 9.35 0.07
C LYS A 70 -1.75 9.05 0.49
N ASP A 71 -2.32 9.81 1.42
CA ASP A 71 -3.72 9.65 1.81
C ASP A 71 -4.67 9.98 0.63
N ALA A 72 -4.38 11.04 -0.14
CA ALA A 72 -5.12 11.35 -1.36
C ALA A 72 -5.02 10.22 -2.41
N LEU A 73 -3.87 9.57 -2.53
CA LEU A 73 -3.69 8.41 -3.41
C LEU A 73 -4.54 7.21 -2.96
N ILE A 74 -4.60 6.94 -1.66
CA ILE A 74 -5.43 5.86 -1.10
C ILE A 74 -6.92 6.14 -1.38
N ALA A 75 -7.36 7.39 -1.27
CA ALA A 75 -8.76 7.76 -1.44
C ALA A 75 -9.21 7.81 -2.91
N GLY A 76 -8.37 8.36 -3.79
CA GLY A 76 -8.73 8.79 -5.15
C GLY A 76 -7.75 8.36 -6.25
N GLY A 77 -6.83 7.43 -5.96
CA GLY A 77 -5.81 6.96 -6.89
C GLY A 77 -6.30 6.03 -8.00
N PRO A 78 -5.43 5.70 -8.97
CA PRO A 78 -5.78 4.80 -10.06
C PRO A 78 -5.87 3.32 -9.64
N GLY A 79 -5.38 2.97 -8.45
CA GLY A 79 -5.33 1.61 -7.94
C GLY A 79 -6.55 1.20 -7.13
N MET A 80 -6.34 0.18 -6.29
CA MET A 80 -7.32 -0.38 -5.39
C MET A 80 -7.02 0.06 -3.96
N ARG A 81 -8.04 0.50 -3.23
CA ARG A 81 -7.98 0.70 -1.78
C ARG A 81 -8.51 -0.54 -1.06
N VAL A 82 -7.99 -0.79 0.13
CA VAL A 82 -8.42 -1.90 0.98
C VAL A 82 -9.02 -1.33 2.24
N ARG A 83 -10.30 -1.64 2.46
CA ARG A 83 -11.08 -1.24 3.63
C ARG A 83 -10.65 -2.01 4.88
N GLU A 84 -11.11 -1.54 6.04
CA GLU A 84 -10.80 -2.21 7.31
C GLU A 84 -11.37 -3.62 7.43
N ASP A 85 -12.48 -3.90 6.76
CA ASP A 85 -13.12 -5.22 6.64
C ASP A 85 -12.43 -6.13 5.61
N GLY A 86 -11.35 -5.66 4.97
CA GLY A 86 -10.62 -6.41 3.96
C GLY A 86 -11.25 -6.37 2.57
N VAL A 87 -12.29 -5.57 2.33
CA VAL A 87 -12.83 -5.39 0.97
C VAL A 87 -11.88 -4.56 0.12
N HIS A 88 -11.57 -5.08 -1.08
CA HIS A 88 -10.77 -4.40 -2.09
C HIS A 88 -11.72 -3.69 -3.06
N GLU A 89 -11.56 -2.39 -3.22
CA GLU A 89 -12.39 -1.60 -4.13
C GLU A 89 -11.56 -0.55 -4.86
N PRO A 90 -11.99 -0.07 -6.04
CA PRO A 90 -11.28 1.00 -6.73
C PRO A 90 -11.13 2.21 -5.81
N ALA A 91 -9.93 2.80 -5.78
CA ALA A 91 -9.67 4.06 -5.09
C ALA A 91 -10.27 5.24 -5.88
N ARG A 92 -11.54 5.18 -6.22
CA ARG A 92 -12.28 6.30 -6.80
C ARG A 92 -12.87 7.08 -5.63
N TRP A 93 -12.82 8.41 -5.67
CA TRP A 93 -13.68 9.20 -4.79
C TRP A 93 -15.08 8.60 -4.90
N ALA A 94 -15.66 8.19 -3.77
CA ALA A 94 -17.07 7.90 -3.75
C ALA A 94 -17.72 9.21 -4.18
N ALA A 95 -18.22 9.26 -5.42
CA ALA A 95 -19.18 10.27 -5.78
C ALA A 95 -20.35 9.99 -4.85
N GLU A 96 -20.41 10.70 -3.73
CA GLU A 96 -21.60 10.78 -2.91
C GLU A 96 -22.71 11.27 -3.85
N GLY A 97 -23.77 10.47 -3.94
CA GLY A 97 -25.03 10.87 -4.57
C GLY A 97 -25.76 11.91 -3.74
#